data_AF-W2RV45-F1
#
_entry.id   AF-W2RV45-F1
#
_cell.length_a   1.000
_cell.length_b   1.000
_cell.length_c   1.000
_cell.angle_alpha   90.00
_cell.angle_beta   90.00
_cell.angle_gamma   90.00
#
_symmetry.space_group_name_H-M   'P 1'
#
loop_
_entity.id
_entity.type
_entity.pdbx_description
1 polymer ?
#
loop_
_entity_poly.entity_id
_entity_poly.type
_entity_poly.pdbx_seq_one_letter_code
_entity_poly.pdbx_strand_id
1 'polypeptide(L)'
;MFHSHSSYTPKRPSQHKASHPTTAPPPMPSFTAIIDADHDAINAAAVRLARLLRSPAPTSTTPEDLHAIRRRQLALLHDVTWRLVRHDLSEELVMRPAFIRHMGPIAGREAAEHDRQDHENARRTLLELYAAFEACAVGDAQTAGVLTERYLALLAELAEHMKRESGEEMPALEAGLGREESVELGRRYMETLVVTPELVLRGRRVFRDVGDFVHASKQSLLQVWAEVQREEQRRRGGRL
;
A
#
# COMPACT_ATOMS: atom_id res chain seq x y z
N MET A 1 -61.73 -47.23 -49.20
CA MET A 1 -61.10 -47.86 -48.02
C MET A 1 -59.78 -47.15 -47.77
N PHE A 2 -59.69 -46.45 -46.65
CA PHE A 2 -58.51 -45.73 -46.18
C PHE A 2 -57.34 -46.69 -45.96
N HIS A 3 -56.11 -46.29 -46.32
CA HIS A 3 -54.94 -46.50 -45.47
C HIS A 3 -53.96 -45.32 -45.65
N SER A 4 -53.58 -44.81 -44.50
CA SER A 4 -52.72 -43.65 -44.23
C SER A 4 -51.27 -43.89 -44.67
N HIS A 5 -50.60 -42.87 -45.22
CA HIS A 5 -49.15 -42.75 -45.19
C HIS A 5 -48.76 -41.38 -44.64
N SER A 6 -48.15 -41.44 -43.45
CA SER A 6 -47.58 -40.34 -42.69
C SER A 6 -46.32 -39.83 -43.39
N SER A 7 -46.33 -38.57 -43.83
CA SER A 7 -45.15 -37.90 -44.38
C SER A 7 -44.38 -37.18 -43.26
N TYR A 8 -43.26 -37.78 -42.87
CA TYR A 8 -42.24 -37.19 -42.00
C TYR A 8 -41.42 -36.14 -42.76
N THR A 9 -41.43 -34.90 -42.29
CA THR A 9 -40.50 -33.85 -42.74
C THR A 9 -39.55 -33.48 -41.60
N PRO A 10 -38.21 -33.56 -41.77
CA PRO A 10 -37.28 -33.16 -40.72
C PRO A 10 -37.20 -31.63 -40.66
N LYS A 11 -37.55 -31.04 -39.50
CA LYS A 11 -37.25 -29.63 -39.21
C LYS A 11 -35.74 -29.47 -39.00
N ARG A 12 -35.10 -28.65 -39.84
CA ARG A 12 -33.74 -28.15 -39.60
C ARG A 12 -33.66 -27.47 -38.22
N PRO A 13 -32.60 -27.68 -37.43
CA PRO A 13 -32.41 -26.93 -36.20
C PRO A 13 -32.11 -25.47 -36.54
N SER A 14 -32.92 -24.57 -36.00
CA SER A 14 -32.64 -23.13 -35.96
C SER A 14 -31.35 -22.93 -35.16
N GLN A 15 -30.30 -22.43 -35.82
CA GLN A 15 -29.12 -21.92 -35.13
C GLN A 15 -29.53 -20.65 -34.37
N HIS A 16 -29.94 -20.82 -33.11
CA HIS A 16 -29.93 -19.73 -32.15
C HIS A 16 -28.47 -19.36 -31.92
N LYS A 17 -28.03 -18.25 -32.53
CA LYS A 17 -26.84 -17.52 -32.07
C LYS A 17 -27.11 -17.15 -30.61
N ALA A 18 -26.47 -17.87 -29.69
CA ALA A 18 -26.37 -17.45 -28.31
C ALA A 18 -25.59 -16.12 -28.30
N SER A 19 -26.30 -15.02 -28.09
CA SER A 19 -25.70 -13.75 -27.70
C SER A 19 -25.10 -13.96 -26.32
N HIS A 20 -23.77 -14.08 -26.24
CA HIS A 20 -23.07 -13.99 -24.97
C HIS A 20 -23.37 -12.61 -24.35
N PRO A 21 -23.82 -12.54 -23.10
CA PRO A 21 -23.91 -11.26 -22.41
C PRO A 21 -22.47 -10.77 -22.21
N THR A 22 -22.12 -9.68 -22.89
CA THR A 22 -20.92 -8.90 -22.57
C THR A 22 -21.10 -8.40 -21.15
N THR A 23 -20.48 -9.07 -20.18
CA THR A 23 -20.42 -8.58 -18.79
C THR A 23 -19.65 -7.26 -18.81
N ALA A 24 -20.33 -6.18 -18.46
CA ALA A 24 -19.67 -4.89 -18.25
C ALA A 24 -18.51 -5.08 -17.26
N PRO A 25 -17.36 -4.38 -17.46
CA PRO A 25 -16.26 -4.45 -16.51
C PRO A 25 -16.76 -4.06 -15.10
N PRO A 26 -16.18 -4.65 -14.04
CA PRO A 26 -16.56 -4.29 -12.68
C PRO A 26 -16.37 -2.78 -12.45
N PRO A 27 -17.22 -2.16 -11.60
CA PRO A 27 -17.07 -0.75 -11.28
C PRO A 27 -15.70 -0.51 -10.66
N MET A 28 -15.04 0.58 -11.08
CA MET A 28 -13.78 1.00 -10.50
C MET A 28 -13.96 1.26 -8.98
N PRO A 29 -12.97 0.91 -8.15
CA PRO A 29 -13.02 1.12 -6.71
C PRO A 29 -13.08 2.63 -6.37
N SER A 30 -13.71 2.96 -5.25
CA SER A 30 -13.68 4.31 -4.67
C SER A 30 -12.31 4.64 -4.10
N PHE A 31 -12.08 5.90 -3.73
CA PHE A 31 -10.84 6.30 -3.11
C PHE A 31 -10.63 5.59 -1.77
N THR A 32 -11.66 5.52 -0.91
CA THR A 32 -11.61 4.75 0.35
C THR A 32 -11.19 3.31 0.13
N ALA A 33 -11.76 2.61 -0.87
CA ALA A 33 -11.41 1.22 -1.12
C ALA A 33 -9.93 1.03 -1.54
N ILE A 34 -9.32 2.05 -2.17
CA ILE A 34 -7.89 2.03 -2.51
C ILE A 34 -7.03 2.26 -1.28
N ILE A 35 -7.40 3.19 -0.41
CA ILE A 35 -6.70 3.45 0.86
C ILE A 35 -6.77 2.22 1.78
N ASP A 36 -7.95 1.66 1.98
CA ASP A 36 -8.16 0.44 2.79
C ASP A 36 -7.28 -0.72 2.30
N ALA A 37 -7.16 -0.90 0.98
CA ALA A 37 -6.33 -1.94 0.41
C ALA A 37 -4.82 -1.73 0.68
N ASP A 38 -4.35 -0.49 0.72
CA ASP A 38 -2.95 -0.18 1.07
C ASP A 38 -2.71 -0.35 2.58
N HIS A 39 -3.68 0.05 3.43
CA HIS A 39 -3.68 -0.24 4.86
C HIS A 39 -3.58 -1.74 5.14
N ASP A 40 -4.40 -2.55 4.48
CA ASP A 40 -4.36 -4.02 4.61
C ASP A 40 -2.98 -4.57 4.23
N ALA A 41 -2.36 -4.03 3.19
CA ALA A 41 -1.02 -4.46 2.76
C ALA A 41 0.06 -4.12 3.80
N ILE A 42 0.00 -2.94 4.41
CA ILE A 42 0.91 -2.51 5.49
C ILE A 42 0.68 -3.38 6.74
N ASN A 43 -0.57 -3.57 7.15
CA ASN A 43 -0.94 -4.39 8.30
C ASN A 43 -0.48 -5.84 8.13
N ALA A 44 -0.65 -6.42 6.94
CA ALA A 44 -0.17 -7.77 6.65
C ALA A 44 1.35 -7.90 6.77
N ALA A 45 2.11 -6.87 6.34
CA ALA A 45 3.55 -6.82 6.52
C ALA A 45 3.93 -6.67 8.01
N ALA A 46 3.25 -5.79 8.73
CA ALA A 46 3.51 -5.52 10.12
C ALA A 46 3.22 -6.72 11.04
N VAL A 47 2.12 -7.44 10.79
CA VAL A 47 1.77 -8.68 11.49
C VAL A 47 2.78 -9.79 11.19
N ARG A 48 3.29 -9.88 9.96
CA ARG A 48 4.34 -10.87 9.61
C ARG A 48 5.61 -10.62 10.41
N LEU A 49 6.03 -9.36 10.58
CA LEU A 49 7.16 -9.01 11.44
C LEU A 49 6.85 -9.29 12.92
N ALA A 50 5.69 -8.88 13.42
CA ALA A 50 5.28 -9.12 14.82
C ALA A 50 5.32 -10.62 15.17
N ARG A 51 4.84 -11.48 14.28
CA ARG A 51 4.90 -12.93 14.45
C ARG A 51 6.35 -13.43 14.55
N LEU A 52 7.24 -12.92 13.71
CA LEU A 52 8.66 -13.31 13.76
C LEU A 52 9.34 -12.83 15.04
N LEU A 53 9.10 -11.58 15.46
CA LEU A 53 9.71 -11.01 16.67
C LEU A 53 9.26 -11.75 17.94
N ARG A 54 8.00 -12.18 18.00
CA ARG A 54 7.44 -12.92 19.14
C ARG A 54 7.74 -14.41 19.12
N SER A 55 8.29 -14.95 18.03
CA SER A 55 8.57 -16.39 17.94
C SER A 55 9.82 -16.72 18.75
N PRO A 56 9.74 -17.59 19.76
CA PRO A 56 10.92 -18.03 20.49
C PRO A 56 11.87 -18.79 19.54
N ALA A 57 13.17 -18.61 19.72
CA ALA A 57 14.15 -19.43 19.04
C ALA A 57 13.99 -20.89 19.49
N PRO A 58 14.05 -21.89 18.58
CA PRO A 58 14.07 -23.30 18.95
C PRO A 58 15.15 -23.62 20.00
N THR A 59 14.92 -24.64 20.82
CA THR A 59 15.88 -25.07 21.85
C THR A 59 17.22 -25.56 21.28
N SER A 60 17.29 -25.91 20.00
CA SER A 60 18.50 -26.35 19.28
C SER A 60 19.08 -25.29 18.33
N THR A 61 18.78 -24.01 18.54
CA THR A 61 19.20 -22.94 17.62
C THR A 61 20.71 -22.73 17.66
N THR A 62 21.35 -22.76 16.49
CA THR A 62 22.78 -22.46 16.33
C THR A 62 23.03 -20.95 16.24
N PRO A 63 24.26 -20.46 16.45
CA PRO A 63 24.60 -19.06 16.18
C PRO A 63 24.23 -18.62 14.74
N GLU A 64 24.48 -19.47 13.74
CA GLU A 64 24.14 -19.22 12.34
C GLU A 64 22.63 -19.01 12.14
N ASP A 65 21.80 -19.80 12.84
CA ASP A 65 20.35 -19.66 12.81
C ASP A 65 19.91 -18.32 13.42
N LEU A 66 20.52 -17.90 14.54
CA LEU A 66 20.22 -16.61 15.16
C LEU A 66 20.57 -15.44 14.23
N HIS A 67 21.70 -15.52 13.52
CA HIS A 67 22.05 -14.53 12.50
C HIS A 67 21.05 -14.53 11.33
N ALA A 68 20.58 -15.70 10.90
CA ALA A 68 19.57 -15.81 9.84
C ALA A 68 18.22 -15.21 10.28
N ILE A 69 17.80 -15.46 11.52
CA ILE A 69 16.61 -14.84 12.12
C ILE A 69 16.77 -13.33 12.15
N ARG A 70 17.92 -12.81 12.61
CA ARG A 70 18.16 -11.35 12.66
C ARG A 70 18.12 -10.70 11.27
N ARG A 71 18.75 -11.32 10.25
CA ARG A 71 18.65 -10.81 8.86
C ARG A 71 17.19 -10.76 8.39
N ARG A 72 16.40 -11.77 8.73
CA ARG A 72 14.97 -11.81 8.38
C ARG A 72 14.15 -10.75 9.12
N GLN A 73 14.45 -10.49 10.40
CA GLN A 73 13.84 -9.42 11.17
C GLN A 73 14.12 -8.05 10.53
N LEU A 74 15.39 -7.76 10.21
CA LEU A 74 15.78 -6.51 9.55
C LEU A 74 15.14 -6.36 8.16
N ALA A 75 15.10 -7.43 7.37
CA ALA A 75 14.45 -7.41 6.06
C ALA A 75 12.94 -7.12 6.15
N LEU A 76 12.24 -7.71 7.12
CA LEU A 76 10.82 -7.45 7.35
C LEU A 76 10.56 -6.06 7.92
N LEU A 77 11.46 -5.54 8.75
CA LEU A 77 11.37 -4.18 9.29
C LEU A 77 11.56 -3.14 8.19
N HIS A 78 12.53 -3.34 7.30
CA HIS A 78 12.62 -2.59 6.06
C HIS A 78 11.34 -2.68 5.22
N ASP A 79 10.77 -3.88 5.07
CA ASP A 79 9.54 -4.08 4.29
C ASP A 79 8.36 -3.25 4.82
N VAL A 80 8.16 -3.22 6.14
CA VAL A 80 7.14 -2.36 6.77
C VAL A 80 7.47 -0.88 6.55
N THR A 81 8.74 -0.49 6.73
CA THR A 81 9.18 0.90 6.68
C THR A 81 9.03 1.51 5.28
N TRP A 82 9.46 0.83 4.22
CA TRP A 82 9.34 1.39 2.88
C TRP A 82 7.89 1.47 2.42
N ARG A 83 7.02 0.55 2.87
CA ARG A 83 5.58 0.61 2.59
C ARG A 83 4.94 1.83 3.23
N LEU A 84 5.23 2.08 4.51
CA LEU A 84 4.78 3.27 5.23
C LEU A 84 5.26 4.55 4.54
N VAL A 85 6.54 4.63 4.16
CA VAL A 85 7.10 5.83 3.49
C VAL A 85 6.44 6.10 2.13
N ARG A 86 6.15 5.05 1.36
CA ARG A 86 5.45 5.17 0.07
C ARG A 86 3.98 5.58 0.24
N HIS A 87 3.33 5.07 1.27
CA HIS A 87 1.96 5.42 1.64
C HIS A 87 1.86 6.90 2.05
N ASP A 88 2.69 7.36 2.99
CA ASP A 88 2.78 8.78 3.39
C ASP A 88 3.03 9.72 2.18
N LEU A 89 3.89 9.32 1.25
CA LEU A 89 4.12 10.09 0.02
C LEU A 89 2.84 10.22 -0.82
N SER A 90 2.08 9.13 -0.92
CA SER A 90 0.86 9.07 -1.73
C SER A 90 -0.26 9.91 -1.12
N GLU A 91 -0.38 9.89 0.21
CA GLU A 91 -1.28 10.75 0.95
C GLU A 91 -0.91 12.22 0.86
N GLU A 92 0.38 12.55 0.98
CA GLU A 92 0.87 13.91 0.80
C GLU A 92 0.49 14.49 -0.57
N LEU A 93 0.60 13.68 -1.62
CA LEU A 93 0.35 14.09 -3.00
C LEU A 93 -1.14 14.13 -3.37
N VAL A 94 -1.97 13.32 -2.72
CA VAL A 94 -3.36 13.07 -3.16
C VAL A 94 -4.36 13.29 -2.02
N MET A 95 -4.23 12.56 -0.92
CA MET A 95 -5.23 12.55 0.15
C MET A 95 -5.28 13.85 0.93
N ARG A 96 -4.15 14.32 1.47
CA ARG A 96 -4.09 15.55 2.28
C ARG A 96 -4.59 16.79 1.52
N PRO A 97 -4.24 17.00 0.23
CA PRO A 97 -4.88 18.04 -0.57
C PRO A 97 -6.39 17.87 -0.73
N ALA A 98 -6.89 16.63 -0.83
CA ALA A 98 -8.32 16.35 -0.92
C ALA A 98 -9.04 16.63 0.40
N PHE A 99 -8.47 16.28 1.56
CA PHE A 99 -8.99 16.67 2.87
C PHE A 99 -9.20 18.19 2.96
N ILE A 100 -8.17 18.98 2.66
CA ILE A 100 -8.24 20.44 2.72
C ILE A 100 -9.33 21.01 1.78
N ARG A 101 -9.52 20.39 0.61
CA ARG A 101 -10.48 20.86 -0.39
C ARG A 101 -11.92 20.50 -0.02
N HIS A 102 -12.18 19.27 0.44
CA HIS A 102 -13.53 18.71 0.54
C HIS A 102 -14.08 18.69 1.97
N MET A 103 -13.23 18.61 2.99
CA MET A 103 -13.65 18.65 4.41
C MET A 103 -13.68 20.09 4.96
N GLY A 104 -13.38 21.07 4.10
CA GLY A 104 -13.30 22.47 4.46
C GLY A 104 -11.94 22.86 5.05
N PRO A 105 -11.64 24.16 5.09
CA PRO A 105 -10.29 24.66 5.35
C PRO A 105 -9.79 24.36 6.76
N ILE A 106 -10.64 24.34 7.78
CA ILE A 106 -10.22 24.07 9.17
C ILE A 106 -10.04 22.57 9.38
N ALA A 107 -11.14 21.81 9.31
CA ALA A 107 -11.13 20.37 9.54
C ALA A 107 -10.20 19.60 8.60
N GLY A 108 -10.18 19.96 7.31
CA GLY A 108 -9.29 19.33 6.34
C GLY A 108 -7.80 19.62 6.58
N ARG A 109 -7.46 20.80 7.11
CA ARG A 109 -6.07 21.10 7.52
C ARG A 109 -5.68 20.37 8.79
N GLU A 110 -6.58 20.27 9.76
CA GLU A 110 -6.34 19.53 11.01
C GLU A 110 -6.13 18.04 10.72
N ALA A 111 -7.00 17.43 9.90
CA ALA A 111 -6.83 16.03 9.47
C ALA A 111 -5.50 15.81 8.75
N ALA A 112 -5.18 16.65 7.77
CA ALA A 112 -3.94 16.55 7.00
C ALA A 112 -2.66 16.80 7.82
N GLU A 113 -2.74 17.54 8.93
CA GLU A 113 -1.59 17.81 9.79
C GLU A 113 -1.42 16.73 10.87
N HIS A 114 -2.52 16.27 11.45
CA HIS A 114 -2.51 15.13 12.36
C HIS A 114 -1.93 13.89 11.67
N ASP A 115 -2.44 13.58 10.47
CA ASP A 115 -1.96 12.47 9.64
C ASP A 115 -0.45 12.58 9.35
N ARG A 116 0.04 13.77 8.99
CA ARG A 116 1.47 14.02 8.78
C ARG A 116 2.31 13.74 10.03
N GLN A 117 1.84 14.16 11.21
CA GLN A 117 2.55 13.98 12.47
C GLN A 117 2.63 12.50 12.86
N ASP A 118 1.53 11.75 12.71
CA ASP A 118 1.50 10.31 12.97
C ASP A 118 2.49 9.57 12.07
N HIS A 119 2.47 9.87 10.76
CA HIS A 119 3.38 9.28 9.79
C HIS A 119 4.86 9.60 10.07
N GLU A 120 5.18 10.85 10.41
CA GLU A 120 6.55 11.27 10.76
C GLU A 120 7.05 10.56 12.02
N ASN A 121 6.20 10.43 13.04
CA ASN A 121 6.52 9.73 14.28
C ASN A 121 6.71 8.22 14.06
N ALA A 122 5.83 7.58 13.30
CA ALA A 122 5.92 6.17 12.99
C ALA A 122 7.18 5.86 12.17
N ARG A 123 7.45 6.65 11.12
CA ARG A 123 8.67 6.53 10.31
C ARG A 123 9.93 6.65 11.16
N ARG A 124 10.02 7.68 12.00
CA ARG A 124 11.17 7.87 12.91
C ARG A 124 11.36 6.67 13.82
N THR A 125 10.28 6.17 14.42
CA THR A 125 10.33 5.02 15.33
C THR A 125 10.80 3.75 14.62
N LEU A 126 10.37 3.50 13.38
CA LEU A 126 10.83 2.35 12.58
C LEU A 126 12.32 2.44 12.26
N LEU A 127 12.83 3.63 11.92
CA LEU A 127 14.26 3.83 11.66
C LEU A 127 15.09 3.63 12.92
N GLU A 128 14.64 4.14 14.07
CA GLU A 128 15.30 3.92 15.35
C GLU A 128 15.27 2.44 15.77
N LEU A 129 14.14 1.74 15.54
CA LEU A 129 14.04 0.31 15.76
C LEU A 129 15.01 -0.46 14.84
N TYR A 130 15.14 -0.05 13.59
CA TYR A 130 16.05 -0.69 12.65
C TYR A 130 17.50 -0.57 13.13
N ALA A 131 17.95 0.65 13.46
CA ALA A 131 19.28 0.88 14.00
C ALA A 131 19.53 0.09 15.30
N ALA A 132 18.54 0.02 16.19
CA ALA A 132 18.65 -0.72 17.43
C ALA A 132 18.69 -2.25 17.22
N PHE A 133 17.89 -2.79 16.29
CA PHE A 133 17.98 -4.20 15.90
C PHE A 133 19.27 -4.52 15.16
N GLU A 134 19.86 -3.59 14.42
CA GLU A 134 21.17 -3.81 13.78
C GLU A 134 22.30 -3.86 14.82
N ALA A 135 22.26 -2.97 15.82
CA ALA A 135 23.25 -2.89 16.88
C ALA A 135 23.09 -3.96 17.99
N CYS A 136 21.88 -4.51 18.16
CA CYS A 136 21.59 -5.51 19.19
C CYS A 136 22.42 -6.79 18.97
N ALA A 137 23.16 -7.22 20.00
CA ALA A 137 23.98 -8.42 19.93
C ALA A 137 23.14 -9.67 19.65
N VAL A 138 23.67 -10.58 18.83
CA VAL A 138 23.00 -11.85 18.57
C VAL A 138 23.00 -12.68 19.85
N GLY A 139 21.80 -13.14 20.26
CA GLY A 139 21.61 -13.86 21.52
C GLY A 139 21.25 -12.98 22.72
N ASP A 140 21.25 -11.64 22.59
CA ASP A 140 20.74 -10.74 23.64
C ASP A 140 19.21 -10.72 23.63
N ALA A 141 18.63 -11.68 24.33
CA ALA A 141 17.18 -11.86 24.43
C ALA A 141 16.50 -10.70 25.19
N GLN A 142 17.19 -10.05 26.13
CA GLN A 142 16.63 -8.95 26.91
C GLN A 142 16.44 -7.72 26.03
N THR A 143 17.49 -7.29 25.34
CA THR A 143 17.40 -6.14 24.42
C THR A 143 16.43 -6.42 23.28
N ALA A 144 16.50 -7.61 22.68
CA ALA A 144 15.55 -8.00 21.62
C ALA A 144 14.08 -8.00 22.11
N GLY A 145 13.84 -8.39 23.36
CA GLY A 145 12.52 -8.31 24.00
C GLY A 145 12.02 -6.86 24.11
N VAL A 146 12.85 -5.95 24.61
CA VAL A 146 12.49 -4.51 24.71
C VAL A 146 12.18 -3.90 23.34
N LEU A 147 12.99 -4.21 22.32
CA LEU A 147 12.74 -3.72 20.96
C LEU A 147 11.47 -4.31 20.35
N THR A 148 11.15 -5.56 20.70
CA THR A 148 9.90 -6.21 20.29
C THR A 148 8.69 -5.51 20.91
N GLU A 149 8.70 -5.26 22.21
CA GLU A 149 7.60 -4.53 22.87
C GLU A 149 7.42 -3.13 22.30
N ARG A 150 8.53 -2.42 22.03
CA ARG A 150 8.50 -1.11 21.37
C ARG A 150 7.88 -1.17 19.98
N TYR A 151 8.20 -2.19 19.19
CA TYR A 151 7.57 -2.41 17.88
C TYR A 151 6.08 -2.73 18.00
N LEU A 152 5.66 -3.52 19.00
CA LEU A 152 4.26 -3.85 19.23
C LEU A 152 3.44 -2.62 19.66
N ALA A 153 4.02 -1.74 20.48
CA ALA A 153 3.42 -0.45 20.82
C ALA A 153 3.20 0.42 19.58
N LEU A 154 4.22 0.56 18.72
CA LEU A 154 4.08 1.27 17.44
C LEU A 154 2.97 0.66 16.56
N LEU A 155 2.87 -0.67 16.51
CA LEU A 155 1.83 -1.33 15.72
C LEU A 155 0.42 -1.00 16.25
N ALA A 156 0.26 -0.88 17.57
CA ALA A 156 -1.01 -0.46 18.16
C ALA A 156 -1.36 1.00 17.81
N GLU A 157 -0.37 1.89 17.82
CA GLU A 157 -0.54 3.29 17.39
C GLU A 157 -0.95 3.38 15.92
N LEU A 158 -0.25 2.67 15.03
CA LEU A 158 -0.58 2.61 13.60
C LEU A 158 -1.97 2.01 13.34
N ALA A 159 -2.38 1.00 14.11
CA ALA A 159 -3.70 0.42 13.98
C ALA A 159 -4.81 1.41 14.38
N GLU A 160 -4.59 2.23 15.41
CA GLU A 160 -5.56 3.27 15.79
C GLU A 160 -5.59 4.41 14.78
N HIS A 161 -4.43 4.82 14.26
CA HIS A 161 -4.31 5.78 13.16
C HIS A 161 -5.14 5.36 11.94
N MET A 162 -4.89 4.16 11.40
CA MET A 162 -5.63 3.64 10.25
C MET A 162 -7.12 3.46 10.53
N LYS A 163 -7.50 3.10 11.77
CA LYS A 163 -8.90 2.96 12.17
C LYS A 163 -9.63 4.30 12.18
N ARG A 164 -8.99 5.37 12.69
CA ARG A 164 -9.53 6.73 12.65
C ARG A 164 -9.68 7.17 11.20
N GLU A 165 -8.64 7.00 10.40
CA GLU A 165 -8.65 7.42 9.00
C GLU A 165 -9.75 6.71 8.20
N SER A 166 -9.77 5.37 8.24
CA SER A 166 -10.73 4.53 7.49
C SER A 166 -12.16 4.65 8.02
N GLY A 167 -12.33 4.91 9.33
CA GLY A 167 -13.63 4.94 10.00
C GLY A 167 -14.29 6.31 10.09
N GLU A 168 -13.51 7.39 10.06
CA GLU A 168 -14.00 8.75 10.28
C GLU A 168 -13.63 9.70 9.13
N GLU A 169 -12.33 9.82 8.83
CA GLU A 169 -11.82 10.86 7.92
C GLU A 169 -12.08 10.53 6.45
N MET A 170 -11.86 9.29 6.03
CA MET A 170 -12.15 8.83 4.68
C MET A 170 -13.65 8.81 4.35
N PRO A 171 -14.55 8.34 5.23
CA PRO A 171 -15.98 8.51 5.02
C PRO A 171 -16.42 9.98 4.94
N ALA A 172 -15.84 10.87 5.75
CA ALA A 172 -16.12 12.30 5.69
C ALA A 172 -15.64 12.92 4.37
N LEU A 173 -14.46 12.51 3.87
CA LEU A 173 -13.97 12.90 2.56
C LEU A 173 -14.90 12.41 1.44
N GLU A 174 -15.25 11.12 1.42
CA GLU A 174 -16.12 10.53 0.38
C GLU A 174 -17.51 11.18 0.34
N ALA A 175 -18.06 11.60 1.49
CA ALA A 175 -19.32 12.33 1.53
C ALA A 175 -19.28 13.67 0.77
N GLY A 176 -18.10 14.25 0.63
CA GLY A 176 -17.84 15.47 -0.15
C GLY A 176 -17.44 15.23 -1.61
N LEU A 177 -17.35 13.97 -2.05
CA LEU A 177 -16.89 13.59 -3.39
C LEU A 177 -18.04 13.08 -4.26
N GLY A 178 -18.00 13.44 -5.54
CA GLY A 178 -18.76 12.72 -6.57
C GLY A 178 -18.08 11.38 -6.92
N ARG A 179 -18.83 10.42 -7.45
CA ARG A 179 -18.28 9.09 -7.82
C ARG A 179 -17.06 9.19 -8.75
N GLU A 180 -17.13 10.05 -9.77
CA GLU A 180 -16.04 10.22 -10.74
C GLU A 180 -14.78 10.78 -10.08
N GLU A 181 -14.94 11.74 -9.16
CA GLU A 181 -13.82 12.33 -8.43
C GLU A 181 -13.18 11.35 -7.45
N SER A 182 -13.99 10.57 -6.74
CA SER A 182 -13.52 9.48 -5.87
C SER A 182 -12.69 8.46 -6.65
N VAL A 183 -13.18 8.01 -7.81
CA VAL A 183 -12.43 7.08 -8.69
C VAL A 183 -11.13 7.72 -9.20
N GLU A 184 -11.16 9.01 -9.57
CA GLU A 184 -9.98 9.72 -10.04
C GLU A 184 -8.93 9.91 -8.95
N LEU A 185 -9.33 10.22 -7.70
CA LEU A 185 -8.41 10.29 -6.56
C LEU A 185 -7.76 8.93 -6.30
N GLY A 186 -8.55 7.85 -6.28
CA GLY A 186 -8.01 6.49 -6.15
C GLY A 186 -7.03 6.14 -7.27
N ARG A 187 -7.33 6.52 -8.51
CA ARG A 187 -6.43 6.34 -9.66
C ARG A 187 -5.12 7.10 -9.46
N ARG A 188 -5.18 8.38 -9.09
CA ARG A 188 -3.99 9.23 -8.86
C ARG A 188 -3.15 8.72 -7.69
N TYR A 189 -3.78 8.23 -6.63
CA TYR A 189 -3.09 7.58 -5.52
C TYR A 189 -2.36 6.33 -5.99
N MET A 190 -3.00 5.47 -6.79
CA MET A 190 -2.32 4.28 -7.33
C MET A 190 -1.14 4.62 -8.25
N GLU A 191 -1.19 5.75 -8.97
CA GLU A 191 -0.06 6.19 -9.81
C GLU A 191 1.19 6.53 -8.97
N THR A 192 1.04 7.08 -7.76
CA THR A 192 2.18 7.43 -6.90
C THR A 192 2.88 6.20 -6.32
N LEU A 193 2.18 5.07 -6.24
CA LEU A 193 2.68 3.80 -5.70
C LEU A 193 3.84 3.19 -6.50
N VAL A 194 4.15 3.73 -7.69
CA VAL A 194 5.34 3.38 -8.47
C VAL A 194 6.65 3.81 -7.79
N VAL A 195 6.60 4.75 -6.85
CA VAL A 195 7.76 5.22 -6.09
C VAL A 195 8.11 4.19 -5.02
N THR A 196 8.90 3.19 -5.40
CA THR A 196 9.40 2.11 -4.54
C THR A 196 10.93 2.12 -4.48
N PRO A 197 11.57 1.36 -3.57
CA PRO A 197 13.02 1.20 -3.54
C PRO A 197 13.63 0.70 -4.87
N GLU A 198 12.87 -0.06 -5.66
CA GLU A 198 13.29 -0.63 -6.94
C GLU A 198 13.05 0.29 -8.14
N LEU A 199 12.51 1.50 -7.93
CA LEU A 199 12.17 2.42 -9.01
C LEU A 199 13.36 2.65 -9.95
N VAL A 200 13.13 2.41 -11.24
CA VAL A 200 14.10 2.67 -12.32
C VAL A 200 13.59 3.79 -13.21
N LEU A 201 14.36 4.87 -13.29
CA LEU A 201 14.13 5.97 -14.23
C LEU A 201 15.27 6.04 -15.22
N ARG A 202 14.93 6.07 -16.51
CA ARG A 202 15.90 6.16 -17.63
C ARG A 202 17.02 5.11 -17.56
N GLY A 203 16.65 3.88 -17.21
CA GLY A 203 17.58 2.74 -17.12
C GLY A 203 18.50 2.76 -15.90
N ARG A 204 18.27 3.63 -14.92
CA ARG A 204 19.04 3.70 -13.67
C ARG A 204 18.13 3.56 -12.46
N ARG A 205 18.58 2.82 -11.44
CA ARG A 205 17.89 2.80 -10.15
C ARG A 205 17.96 4.19 -9.55
N VAL A 206 16.82 4.67 -9.06
CA VAL A 206 16.72 5.96 -8.36
C VAL A 206 17.33 5.86 -6.97
N PHE A 207 17.03 4.78 -6.27
CA PHE A 207 17.55 4.47 -4.94
C PHE A 207 18.57 3.34 -5.04
N ARG A 208 19.64 3.42 -4.25
CA ARG A 208 20.68 2.37 -4.23
C ARG A 208 20.13 1.07 -3.65
N ASP A 209 19.37 1.18 -2.58
CA ASP A 209 18.74 0.09 -1.84
C ASP A 209 17.55 0.63 -1.02
N VAL A 210 16.93 -0.26 -0.23
CA VAL A 210 15.81 0.11 0.66
C VAL A 210 16.23 1.13 1.72
N GLY A 211 17.48 1.05 2.22
CA GLY A 211 18.02 2.01 3.19
C GLY A 211 18.03 3.43 2.64
N ASP A 212 18.52 3.59 1.41
CA ASP A 212 18.54 4.87 0.68
C ASP A 212 17.11 5.44 0.52
N PHE A 213 16.13 4.59 0.22
CA PHE A 213 14.73 4.97 0.11
C PHE A 213 14.13 5.43 1.44
N VAL A 214 14.24 4.62 2.50
CA VAL A 214 13.59 4.91 3.79
C VAL A 214 14.21 6.08 4.54
N HIS A 215 15.43 6.50 4.18
CA HIS A 215 16.08 7.71 4.70
C HIS A 215 15.88 8.95 3.80
N ALA A 216 15.32 8.79 2.59
CA ALA A 216 15.11 9.92 1.68
C ALA A 216 14.15 10.95 2.29
N SER A 217 14.55 12.22 2.33
CA SER A 217 13.67 13.27 2.85
C SER A 217 12.37 13.33 2.04
N LYS A 218 11.28 13.78 2.67
CA LYS A 218 10.01 13.99 1.99
C LYS A 218 10.16 14.84 0.73
N GLN A 219 10.96 15.90 0.78
CA GLN A 219 11.28 16.74 -0.38
C GLN A 219 11.98 15.95 -1.50
N SER A 220 12.90 15.04 -1.17
CA SER A 220 13.57 14.19 -2.15
C SER A 220 12.58 13.24 -2.83
N LEU A 221 11.66 12.63 -2.06
CA LEU A 221 10.61 11.76 -2.61
C LEU A 221 9.65 12.52 -3.53
N LEU A 222 9.28 13.75 -3.18
CA LEU A 222 8.47 14.63 -4.03
C LEU A 222 9.20 15.00 -5.34
N GLN A 223 10.51 15.21 -5.28
CA GLN A 223 11.32 15.46 -6.48
C GLN A 223 11.38 14.22 -7.39
N VAL A 224 11.54 13.03 -6.81
CA VAL A 224 11.49 11.75 -7.54
C VAL A 224 10.13 11.58 -8.22
N TRP A 225 9.03 11.85 -7.52
CA TRP A 225 7.70 11.82 -8.13
C TRP A 225 7.56 12.80 -9.30
N ALA A 226 8.08 14.03 -9.16
CA ALA A 226 8.09 14.99 -10.24
C ALA A 226 8.92 14.52 -11.46
N GLU A 227 9.98 13.75 -11.25
CA GLU A 227 10.74 13.10 -12.32
C GLU A 227 9.97 11.98 -13.03
N VAL A 228 9.26 11.14 -12.27
CA VAL A 228 8.35 10.12 -12.81
C VAL A 228 7.35 10.78 -13.76
N GLN A 229 6.68 11.84 -13.30
CA GLN A 229 5.70 12.57 -14.09
C GLN A 229 6.29 13.16 -15.39
N ARG A 230 7.48 13.75 -15.33
CA ARG A 230 8.18 14.27 -16.52
C ARG A 230 8.51 13.15 -17.52
N GLU A 231 8.92 11.99 -17.04
CA GLU A 231 9.25 10.85 -17.88
C GLU A 231 8.00 10.28 -18.58
N GLU A 232 6.88 10.17 -17.86
CA GLU A 232 5.60 9.75 -18.44
C GLU A 232 5.10 10.71 -19.50
N GLN A 233 5.19 12.03 -19.26
CA GLN A 233 4.85 13.05 -20.24
C GLN A 233 5.69 12.94 -21.52
N ARG A 234 7.01 12.71 -21.39
CA ARG A 234 7.90 12.48 -22.56
C ARG A 234 7.49 11.24 -23.34
N ARG A 235 7.16 10.14 -22.64
CA ARG A 235 6.72 8.88 -23.27
C ARG A 235 5.37 9.02 -23.99
N ARG A 236 4.49 9.91 -23.54
CA ARG A 236 3.21 10.21 -24.20
C ARG A 236 3.41 11.17 -25.38
N GLY A 237 4.23 12.21 -25.21
CA GLY A 237 4.52 13.20 -26.26
C GLY A 237 5.38 12.68 -27.41
N GLY A 238 6.22 11.67 -27.19
CA GLY A 238 7.02 11.02 -28.24
C GLY A 238 6.33 9.88 -28.99
N ARG A 239 5.02 9.66 -28.77
CA ARG A 239 4.19 8.67 -29.49
C ARG A 239 3.23 9.31 -30.52
N LEU A 240 3.44 10.57 -30.85
CA LEU A 240 2.78 11.29 -31.94
C LEU A 240 3.78 11.47 -33.08
#